data_AF-A0A2W7IE58-F1
#
_entry.id   AF-A0A2W7IE58-F1
#
_cell.length_a   1.000
_cell.length_b   1.000
_cell.length_c   1.000
_cell.angle_alpha   90.00
_cell.angle_beta   90.00
_cell.angle_gamma   90.00
#
_symmetry.space_group_name_H-M   'P 1'
#
loop_
_entity.id
_entity.type
_entity.pdbx_description
1 polymer ?
#
loop_
_entity_poly.entity_id
_entity_poly.type
_entity_poly.pdbx_seq_one_letter_code
_entity_poly.pdbx_strand_id
1 'polypeptide(L)'
;MLKTTLQALLFSVVASASLLASANEAAKAPASEPVAQQVAELNPINLNTADAETLQRELSGVGAVKAQAIVAYRDTHGDFASVDELLEVKGIGAALLERNRDKLTISQ
;
A
#
# COMPACT_ATOMS: atom_id res chain seq x y z
N MET A 1 -8.25 3.11 52.78
CA MET A 1 -9.03 1.89 52.61
C MET A 1 -10.38 2.06 53.30
N LEU A 2 -11.44 2.38 52.56
CA LEU A 2 -12.76 2.65 53.11
C LEU A 2 -13.85 1.89 52.32
N LYS A 3 -14.18 0.74 52.89
CA LYS A 3 -15.42 -0.06 52.95
C LYS A 3 -16.61 0.25 52.00
N THR A 4 -17.05 -0.85 51.38
CA THR A 4 -18.29 -1.26 50.68
C THR A 4 -19.65 -0.90 51.29
N THR A 5 -20.67 -0.67 50.42
CA THR A 5 -22.11 -1.08 50.47
C THR A 5 -22.78 -0.65 49.13
N LEU A 6 -23.21 -1.47 48.17
CA LEU A 6 -24.37 -2.39 48.04
C LEU A 6 -25.75 -1.80 48.38
N GLN A 7 -26.52 -1.39 47.36
CA GLN A 7 -28.01 -1.35 47.21
C GLN A 7 -28.36 -0.33 46.11
N ALA A 8 -29.38 -0.43 45.25
CA ALA A 8 -30.44 -1.41 45.04
C ALA A 8 -31.00 -1.24 43.61
N LEU A 9 -31.59 -2.31 43.09
CA LEU A 9 -32.54 -2.36 41.98
C LEU A 9 -33.59 -1.23 42.04
N LEU A 10 -33.91 -0.61 40.89
CA LEU A 10 -35.30 -0.28 40.54
C LEU A 10 -35.53 -0.45 39.03
N PHE A 11 -36.36 -1.44 38.73
CA PHE A 11 -37.09 -1.64 37.49
C PHE A 11 -38.03 -0.45 37.24
N SER A 12 -38.03 0.13 36.04
CA SER A 12 -39.22 0.83 35.55
C SER A 12 -39.36 0.67 34.05
N VAL A 13 -40.27 -0.23 33.70
CA VAL A 13 -40.91 -0.40 32.39
C VAL A 13 -41.98 0.67 32.23
N VAL A 14 -42.02 1.36 31.08
CA VAL A 14 -43.22 1.86 30.35
C VAL A 14 -42.70 2.69 29.16
N ALA A 15 -42.70 2.16 27.94
CA ALA A 15 -43.82 2.08 26.99
C ALA A 15 -44.26 3.45 26.46
N SER A 16 -43.76 3.81 25.28
CA SER A 16 -44.43 4.71 24.35
C SER A 16 -44.10 4.27 22.93
N ALA A 17 -45.09 3.65 22.31
CA ALA A 17 -45.12 3.29 20.90
C ALA A 17 -45.48 4.54 20.09
N SER A 18 -44.79 4.76 18.97
CA SER A 18 -45.27 5.61 17.88
C SER A 18 -44.77 5.01 16.57
N LEU A 19 -45.71 4.47 15.80
CA LEU A 19 -45.52 4.03 14.42
C LEU A 19 -45.46 5.26 13.51
N LEU A 20 -44.59 5.24 12.50
CA LEU A 20 -44.90 5.53 11.08
C LEU A 20 -43.67 5.18 10.22
N ALA A 21 -43.96 4.71 9.01
CA ALA A 21 -43.10 3.93 8.13
C ALA A 21 -41.91 4.68 7.51
N SER A 22 -40.79 3.97 7.35
CA SER A 22 -39.96 4.05 6.14
C SER A 22 -39.26 2.72 5.95
N ALA A 23 -39.68 1.97 4.93
CA ALA A 23 -38.97 0.80 4.46
C ALA A 23 -37.77 1.29 3.65
N ASN A 24 -36.58 1.24 4.26
CA ASN A 24 -35.32 1.28 3.52
C ASN A 24 -34.58 -0.04 3.77
N GLU A 25 -34.89 -0.99 2.89
CA GLU A 25 -34.15 -2.21 2.69
C GLU A 25 -32.73 -1.88 2.22
N ALA A 26 -31.74 -2.09 3.07
CA ALA A 26 -30.39 -2.53 2.69
C ALA A 26 -29.51 -2.72 3.93
N ALA A 27 -28.83 -3.87 3.92
CA ALA A 27 -27.65 -4.22 4.72
C ALA A 27 -27.87 -4.66 6.17
N LYS A 28 -27.78 -5.97 6.39
CA LYS A 28 -26.64 -6.55 7.14
C LYS A 28 -26.54 -8.05 6.87
N ALA A 29 -25.79 -8.42 5.82
CA ALA A 29 -25.26 -9.77 5.69
C ALA A 29 -24.24 -10.02 6.82
N PRO A 30 -24.17 -11.25 7.37
CA PRO A 30 -23.26 -11.60 8.44
C PRO A 30 -21.81 -11.55 7.95
N ALA A 31 -20.94 -11.12 8.87
CA ALA A 31 -19.50 -11.11 8.71
C ALA A 31 -18.97 -12.52 8.41
N SER A 32 -18.44 -12.67 7.20
CA SER A 32 -17.33 -13.57 6.93
C SER A 32 -16.20 -12.67 6.46
N GLU A 33 -15.25 -12.41 7.35
CA GLU A 33 -14.02 -11.71 7.01
C GLU A 33 -13.40 -12.43 5.80
N PRO A 34 -13.09 -11.74 4.70
CA PRO A 34 -12.14 -12.31 3.77
C PRO A 34 -10.84 -12.37 4.57
N VAL A 35 -10.35 -13.59 4.83
CA VAL A 35 -8.91 -13.82 4.93
C VAL A 35 -8.38 -13.48 3.54
N ALA A 36 -8.30 -12.18 3.24
CA ALA A 36 -7.58 -11.66 2.13
C ALA A 36 -6.14 -12.01 2.45
N GLN A 37 -5.73 -13.17 1.94
CA GLN A 37 -4.35 -13.47 1.66
C GLN A 37 -3.78 -12.16 1.13
N GLN A 38 -2.91 -11.53 1.91
CA GLN A 38 -2.11 -10.40 1.47
C GLN A 38 -1.21 -10.96 0.36
N VAL A 39 -1.79 -11.13 -0.82
CA VAL A 39 -1.05 -11.10 -2.06
C VAL A 39 -0.46 -9.71 -2.01
N ALA A 40 0.81 -9.62 -1.64
CA ALA A 40 1.54 -8.36 -1.71
C ALA A 40 1.31 -7.87 -3.14
N GLU A 41 0.47 -6.84 -3.30
CA GLU A 41 0.34 -6.13 -4.55
C GLU A 41 1.76 -5.63 -4.84
N LEU A 42 2.46 -6.34 -5.72
CA LEU A 42 3.75 -5.93 -6.22
C LEU A 42 3.48 -4.69 -7.05
N ASN A 43 3.41 -3.54 -6.38
CA ASN A 43 3.21 -2.27 -7.05
C ASN A 43 4.49 -2.00 -7.86
N PRO A 44 4.44 -2.09 -9.19
CA PRO A 44 5.64 -1.94 -9.98
C PRO A 44 6.18 -0.52 -9.83
N ILE A 45 7.49 -0.41 -9.70
CA ILE A 45 8.20 0.84 -9.49
C ILE A 45 8.43 1.51 -10.83
N ASN A 46 7.85 2.69 -11.00
CA ASN A 46 8.03 3.47 -12.22
C ASN A 46 9.42 4.14 -12.24
N LEU A 47 10.23 3.84 -13.25
CA LEU A 47 11.58 4.38 -13.39
C LEU A 47 11.65 5.89 -13.66
N ASN A 48 10.60 6.45 -14.26
CA ASN A 48 10.54 7.87 -14.64
C ASN A 48 10.10 8.76 -13.46
N THR A 49 9.38 8.20 -12.49
CA THR A 49 8.87 8.98 -11.34
C THR A 49 9.38 8.56 -9.97
N ALA A 50 9.92 7.35 -9.82
CA ALA A 50 10.47 6.93 -8.55
C ALA A 50 11.66 7.81 -8.14
N ASP A 51 11.67 8.20 -6.88
CA ASP A 51 12.81 8.87 -6.25
C ASP A 51 13.94 7.88 -5.94
N ALA A 52 15.15 8.41 -5.74
CA ALA A 52 16.33 7.58 -5.47
C ALA A 52 16.19 6.73 -4.19
N GLU A 53 15.46 7.22 -3.18
CA GLU A 53 15.26 6.47 -1.94
C GLU A 53 14.35 5.27 -2.18
N THR A 54 13.26 5.47 -2.92
CA THR A 54 12.35 4.41 -3.35
C THR A 54 13.07 3.36 -4.20
N LEU A 55 13.87 3.78 -5.19
CA LEU A 55 14.68 2.84 -5.98
C LEU A 55 15.67 2.04 -5.11
N GLN A 56 16.27 2.66 -4.10
CA GLN A 56 17.18 1.98 -3.17
C GLN A 56 16.46 0.97 -2.28
N ARG A 57 15.27 1.29 -1.76
CA ARG A 57 14.53 0.39 -0.86
C ARG A 57 13.92 -0.78 -1.62
N GLU A 58 13.46 -0.53 -2.84
CA GLU A 58 12.64 -1.48 -3.58
C GLU A 58 13.43 -2.40 -4.51
N LEU A 59 14.63 -1.99 -4.96
CA LEU A 59 15.41 -2.76 -5.93
C LEU A 59 16.56 -3.53 -5.24
N SER A 60 16.58 -4.83 -5.46
CA SER A 60 17.59 -5.73 -4.93
C SER A 60 18.96 -5.44 -5.56
N GLY A 61 19.96 -5.12 -4.73
CA GLY A 61 21.33 -4.81 -5.18
C GLY A 61 21.55 -3.38 -5.69
N VAL A 62 20.55 -2.51 -5.56
CA VAL A 62 20.64 -1.08 -5.87
C VAL A 62 20.85 -0.31 -4.55
N GLY A 63 22.07 0.18 -4.33
CA GLY A 63 22.38 1.07 -3.21
C GLY A 63 22.27 2.55 -3.63
N ALA A 64 22.51 3.46 -2.68
CA ALA A 64 22.42 4.91 -2.87
C ALA A 64 23.10 5.41 -4.16
N VAL A 65 24.35 4.98 -4.43
CA VAL A 65 25.12 5.38 -5.61
C VAL A 65 24.44 4.96 -6.92
N LYS A 66 23.87 3.74 -6.97
CA LYS A 66 23.20 3.24 -8.17
C LYS A 66 21.84 3.90 -8.37
N ALA A 67 21.09 4.09 -7.28
CA ALA A 67 19.81 4.79 -7.34
C ALA A 67 19.97 6.24 -7.82
N GLN A 68 20.99 6.94 -7.31
CA GLN A 68 21.35 8.28 -7.79
C GLN A 68 21.76 8.27 -9.26
N ALA A 69 22.50 7.25 -9.72
CA ALA A 69 22.86 7.12 -11.13
C ALA A 69 21.64 6.95 -12.05
N ILE A 70 20.60 6.23 -11.61
CA ILE A 70 19.34 6.08 -12.37
C ILE A 70 18.63 7.43 -12.52
N VAL A 71 18.51 8.18 -11.42
CA VAL A 71 17.88 9.52 -11.46
C VAL A 71 18.70 10.48 -12.32
N ALA A 72 20.03 10.50 -12.13
CA ALA A 72 20.91 11.34 -12.93
C ALA A 72 20.87 10.98 -14.42
N TYR A 73 20.69 9.69 -14.77
CA TYR A 73 20.53 9.27 -16.15
C TYR A 73 19.27 9.88 -16.76
N ARG A 74 18.10 9.78 -16.12
CA ARG A 74 16.88 10.38 -16.69
C ARG A 74 16.93 11.91 -16.73
N ASP A 75 17.59 12.54 -15.77
CA ASP A 75 17.75 14.00 -15.75
C ASP A 75 18.63 14.51 -16.91
N THR A 76 19.53 13.66 -17.44
CA THR A 76 20.50 14.04 -18.49
C THR A 76 20.15 13.50 -19.87
N HIS A 77 19.50 12.34 -19.96
CA HIS A 77 19.16 11.65 -21.20
C HIS A 77 17.65 11.73 -21.52
N GLY A 78 16.83 12.14 -20.57
CA GLY A 78 15.36 12.11 -20.66
C GLY A 78 14.78 10.83 -20.05
N ASP A 79 13.45 10.72 -20.08
CA ASP A 79 12.72 9.58 -19.52
C ASP A 79 13.14 8.25 -20.18
N PHE A 80 13.15 7.18 -19.39
CA PHE A 80 13.35 5.82 -19.87
C PHE A 80 12.18 5.40 -20.76
N ALA A 81 12.48 4.99 -22.00
CA ALA A 81 11.50 4.44 -22.94
C ALA A 81 11.35 2.91 -22.77
N SER A 82 12.29 2.27 -22.10
CA SER A 82 12.26 0.84 -21.77
C SER A 82 13.00 0.55 -20.47
N VAL A 83 12.67 -0.57 -19.83
CA VAL A 83 13.38 -1.02 -18.61
C VAL A 83 14.83 -1.41 -18.94
N ASP A 84 15.10 -1.85 -20.17
CA ASP A 84 16.41 -2.30 -20.63
C ASP A 84 17.44 -1.16 -20.73
N GLU A 85 17.00 0.10 -20.86
CA GLU A 85 17.88 1.28 -20.82
C GLU A 85 18.59 1.46 -19.46
N LEU A 86 18.13 0.78 -18.41
CA LEU A 86 18.89 0.70 -17.17
C LEU A 86 20.30 0.12 -17.37
N LEU A 87 20.55 -0.63 -18.44
CA LEU A 87 21.90 -1.13 -18.77
C LEU A 87 22.88 -0.01 -19.17
N GLU A 88 22.37 1.13 -19.64
CA GLU A 88 23.19 2.31 -19.97
C GLU A 88 23.60 3.07 -18.69
N VAL A 89 22.93 2.81 -17.56
CA VAL A 89 23.23 3.44 -16.27
C VAL A 89 24.49 2.82 -15.66
N LYS A 90 25.50 3.66 -15.42
CA LYS A 90 26.77 3.25 -14.81
C LYS A 90 26.57 2.47 -13.50
N GLY A 91 26.99 1.21 -13.49
CA GLY A 91 26.96 0.35 -12.30
C GLY A 91 25.69 -0.49 -12.16
N ILE A 92 24.73 -0.32 -13.07
CA ILE A 92 23.68 -1.31 -13.32
C ILE A 92 24.20 -2.26 -14.42
N GLY A 93 23.91 -3.55 -14.28
CA GLY A 93 24.25 -4.54 -15.30
C GLY A 93 23.15 -5.57 -15.43
N ALA A 94 23.25 -6.44 -16.44
CA ALA A 94 22.22 -7.42 -16.78
C ALA A 94 21.75 -8.25 -15.58
N ALA A 95 22.66 -8.66 -14.70
CA ALA A 95 22.31 -9.42 -13.50
C ALA A 95 21.46 -8.63 -12.49
N LEU A 96 21.62 -7.30 -12.39
CA LEU A 96 20.77 -6.48 -11.54
C LEU A 96 19.43 -6.17 -12.21
N LEU A 97 19.45 -5.89 -13.51
CA LEU A 97 18.23 -5.67 -14.28
C LEU A 97 17.31 -6.89 -14.18
N GLU A 98 17.82 -8.09 -14.48
CA GLU A 98 17.04 -9.32 -14.50
C GLU A 98 16.38 -9.62 -13.15
N ARG A 99 17.09 -9.42 -12.04
CA ARG A 99 16.55 -9.63 -10.68
C ARG A 99 15.43 -8.68 -10.29
N ASN A 100 15.35 -7.53 -10.95
CA ASN A 100 14.42 -6.47 -10.62
C ASN A 100 13.36 -6.25 -11.70
N ARG A 101 13.48 -6.91 -12.86
CA ARG A 101 12.64 -6.68 -14.04
C ARG A 101 11.15 -6.79 -13.74
N ASP A 102 10.78 -7.75 -12.90
CA ASP A 102 9.39 -7.99 -12.48
C ASP A 102 8.82 -6.87 -11.59
N LYS A 103 9.68 -6.06 -10.96
CA LYS A 103 9.29 -4.94 -10.09
C LYS A 103 9.35 -3.60 -10.81
N LEU A 104 9.69 -3.54 -12.09
CA LEU A 104 9.95 -2.29 -12.80
C LEU A 104 8.89 -2.00 -13.86
N THR A 105 8.52 -0.73 -13.99
CA THR A 105 7.65 -0.22 -15.05
C THR A 105 8.12 1.16 -15.53
N ILE A 106 7.60 1.59 -16.67
CA ILE A 106 7.78 2.95 -17.22
C ILE A 106 6.44 3.68 -17.39
N SER A 107 5.33 2.97 -17.22
CA SER A 107 3.97 3.46 -17.44
C SER A 107 3.50 4.32 -16.27
N GLN A 108 3.12 5.55 -16.55
CA GLN A 108 2.47 6.48 -15.62
C GLN A 108 0.98 6.18 -15.48
#